data_AF-A0A1X0RBP3-F1
#
_entry.id   AF-A0A1X0RBP3-F1
#
_cell.length_a   1.000
_cell.length_b   1.000
_cell.length_c   1.000
_cell.angle_alpha   90.00
_cell.angle_beta   90.00
_cell.angle_gamma   90.00
#
_symmetry.space_group_name_H-M   'P 1'
#
loop_
_entity.id
_entity.type
_entity.pdbx_description
1 polymer ?
#
loop_
_entity_poly.entity_id
_entity_poly.type
_entity_poly.pdbx_seq_one_letter_code
_entity_poly.pdbx_strand_id
1 'polypeptide(L)'
;LQGFFKSYPTDYHFAKGLIYYDAKANPRQHMYAFYTLAKLCEESNSKSFSCFPLRKGSIPSYVIIDTKIVNFHILKNKSFTSSKLDLWGEAVDLNRKVPKNQGAGKTIQFKGTIETDGVEVSVVKQNFVTSKGSASNRNKPNNSIDKFRHIENMAQDNLIKTSSNCILIDHGRRYLLCCMHENSAPENKSIFRYTRNQRAKETKSTHFRKLRQKLKPFTIQVIEDILCQIPSSSVKFSNYVNY
;
A
#
# COMPACT_ATOMS: atom_id res chain seq x y z
N LEU A 1 -7.58 27.17 -19.38
CA LEU A 1 -6.77 26.16 -20.12
C LEU A 1 -5.32 26.59 -20.36
N GLN A 2 -5.04 27.83 -20.77
CA GLN A 2 -3.67 28.29 -21.02
C GLN A 2 -2.73 28.16 -19.79
N GLY A 3 -3.24 28.40 -18.58
CA GLY A 3 -2.49 28.18 -17.32
C GLY A 3 -2.14 26.71 -17.04
N PHE A 4 -2.95 25.76 -17.51
CA PHE A 4 -2.68 24.34 -17.37
C PHE A 4 -1.48 23.91 -18.22
N PHE A 5 -1.43 24.31 -19.50
CA PHE A 5 -0.30 23.97 -20.37
C PHE A 5 1.01 24.63 -19.95
N LYS A 6 0.96 25.80 -19.30
CA LYS A 6 2.14 26.42 -18.66
C LYS A 6 2.70 25.62 -17.48
N SER A 7 1.99 24.57 -17.02
CA SER A 7 2.49 23.68 -15.96
C SER A 7 3.53 22.68 -16.47
N TYR A 8 3.73 22.59 -17.78
CA TYR A 8 4.76 21.75 -18.39
C TYR A 8 5.93 22.62 -18.88
N PRO A 9 7.18 22.11 -18.80
CA PRO A 9 8.30 22.69 -19.54
C PRO A 9 7.99 22.83 -21.03
N THR A 10 8.55 23.85 -21.68
CA THR A 10 8.33 24.09 -23.13
C THR A 10 8.84 22.96 -24.01
N ASP A 11 9.82 22.22 -23.53
CA ASP A 11 10.45 21.05 -24.15
C ASP A 11 9.84 19.72 -23.69
N TYR A 12 8.73 19.75 -22.94
CA TYR A 12 8.10 18.53 -22.45
C TYR A 12 7.39 17.78 -23.57
N HIS A 13 7.80 16.53 -23.81
CA HIS A 13 7.22 15.67 -24.83
C HIS A 13 6.28 14.61 -24.21
N PHE A 14 4.99 14.71 -24.50
CA PHE A 14 4.01 13.71 -24.07
C PHE A 14 4.28 12.36 -24.72
N ALA A 15 4.33 11.29 -23.92
CA ALA A 15 4.44 9.93 -24.45
C ALA A 15 3.32 9.63 -25.46
N LYS A 16 3.71 9.13 -26.65
CA LYS A 16 2.81 8.89 -27.79
C LYS A 16 2.05 10.13 -28.30
N GLY A 17 2.49 11.34 -27.94
CA GLY A 17 1.77 12.58 -28.25
C GLY A 17 0.42 12.72 -27.53
N LEU A 18 0.15 11.88 -26.51
CA LEU A 18 -1.15 11.82 -25.85
C LEU A 18 -1.01 12.09 -24.34
N ILE A 19 -1.50 13.24 -23.90
CA ILE A 19 -1.45 13.64 -22.48
C ILE A 19 -2.11 12.62 -21.54
N TYR A 20 -3.21 11.99 -21.96
CA TYR A 20 -3.89 10.96 -21.16
C TYR A 20 -3.03 9.71 -20.97
N TYR A 21 -2.34 9.29 -22.03
CA TYR A 21 -1.45 8.13 -21.95
C TYR A 21 -0.26 8.43 -21.04
N ASP A 22 0.35 9.59 -21.22
CA ASP A 22 1.50 10.02 -20.43
C ASP A 22 1.14 10.21 -18.96
N ALA A 23 0.01 10.84 -18.66
CA ALA A 23 -0.51 11.01 -17.30
C ALA A 23 -0.73 9.68 -16.57
N LYS A 24 -1.17 8.65 -17.30
CA LYS A 24 -1.34 7.31 -16.75
C LYS A 24 -0.02 6.57 -16.55
N ALA A 25 0.94 6.76 -17.47
CA ALA A 25 2.24 6.08 -17.41
C ALA A 25 3.20 6.73 -16.40
N ASN A 26 3.18 8.06 -16.31
CA ASN A 26 4.14 8.90 -15.60
C ASN A 26 3.44 9.89 -14.65
N PRO A 27 2.50 9.48 -13.78
CA PRO A 27 1.65 10.40 -13.00
C PRO A 27 2.43 11.43 -12.16
N ARG A 28 3.66 11.10 -11.74
CA ARG A 28 4.55 12.01 -11.01
C ARG A 28 4.90 13.26 -11.83
N GLN A 29 5.11 13.14 -13.14
CA GLN A 29 5.44 14.27 -14.02
C GLN A 29 4.25 15.22 -14.22
N HIS A 30 3.03 14.74 -13.99
CA HIS A 30 1.79 15.51 -14.14
C HIS A 30 1.26 16.09 -12.82
N MET A 31 1.93 15.85 -11.68
CA MET A 31 1.48 16.32 -10.36
C MET A 31 1.22 17.83 -10.33
N TYR A 32 2.13 18.64 -10.86
CA TYR A 32 1.96 20.10 -10.89
C TYR A 32 0.80 20.52 -11.80
N ALA A 33 0.66 19.86 -12.95
CA ALA A 33 -0.46 20.12 -13.87
C ALA A 33 -1.83 19.73 -13.27
N PHE A 34 -1.90 18.62 -12.54
CA PHE A 34 -3.11 18.23 -11.81
C PHE A 34 -3.46 19.24 -10.71
N TYR A 35 -2.48 19.74 -9.98
CA TYR A 35 -2.68 20.77 -8.97
C TYR A 35 -3.22 22.05 -9.61
N THR A 36 -2.61 22.51 -10.70
CA THR A 36 -3.07 23.69 -11.46
C THR A 36 -4.49 23.51 -11.96
N LEU A 37 -4.85 22.31 -12.44
CA LEU A 37 -6.20 22.01 -12.89
C LEU A 37 -7.21 22.06 -11.74
N ALA A 38 -6.90 21.44 -10.60
CA ALA A 38 -7.74 21.46 -9.41
C ALA A 38 -7.93 22.89 -8.87
N LYS A 39 -6.87 23.71 -8.90
CA LYS A 39 -6.93 25.14 -8.56
C LYS A 39 -7.86 25.92 -9.48
N LEU A 40 -7.73 25.75 -10.80
CA LEU A 40 -8.61 26.41 -11.78
C LEU A 40 -10.08 25.97 -11.62
N CYS A 41 -10.33 24.71 -11.29
CA CYS A 41 -11.67 24.22 -10.98
C CYS A 41 -12.25 24.91 -9.74
N GLU A 42 -11.45 25.05 -8.67
CA GLU A 42 -11.89 25.72 -7.44
C GLU A 42 -12.13 27.23 -7.66
N GLU A 43 -11.26 27.92 -8.41
CA GLU A 43 -11.42 29.34 -8.77
C GLU A 43 -12.64 29.60 -9.64
N SER A 44 -13.02 28.64 -10.49
CA SER A 44 -14.22 28.72 -11.34
C SER A 44 -15.49 28.17 -10.69
N ASN A 45 -15.45 27.86 -9.39
CA ASN A 45 -16.53 27.23 -8.63
C ASN A 45 -17.10 25.95 -9.32
N SER A 46 -16.23 25.24 -10.04
CA SER A 46 -16.54 24.01 -10.74
C SER A 46 -16.20 22.80 -9.87
N LYS A 47 -16.82 21.65 -10.16
CA LYS A 47 -16.50 20.40 -9.46
C LYS A 47 -15.02 20.06 -9.63
N SER A 48 -14.27 20.20 -8.55
CA SER A 48 -12.85 19.85 -8.49
C SER A 48 -12.64 18.36 -8.18
N PHE A 49 -11.38 17.93 -8.17
CA PHE A 49 -10.97 16.57 -7.82
C PHE A 49 -9.82 16.61 -6.82
N SER A 50 -9.67 15.54 -6.06
CA SER A 50 -8.57 15.41 -5.10
C SER A 50 -7.26 15.20 -5.88
N CYS A 51 -6.50 16.27 -6.09
CA CYS A 51 -5.18 16.18 -6.73
C CYS A 51 -4.20 15.37 -5.86
N PHE A 52 -4.30 15.55 -4.54
CA PHE A 52 -3.50 14.79 -3.58
C PHE A 52 -4.36 13.64 -3.04
N PRO A 53 -3.86 12.40 -3.07
CA PRO A 53 -4.53 11.30 -2.39
C PRO A 53 -4.47 11.54 -0.88
N LEU A 54 -5.51 12.12 -0.32
CA LEU A 54 -5.63 12.31 1.13
C LEU A 54 -6.01 10.98 1.79
N ARG A 55 -5.32 10.64 2.87
CA ARG A 55 -5.77 9.52 3.72
C ARG A 55 -7.05 9.96 4.42
N LYS A 56 -8.06 9.07 4.39
CA LYS A 56 -9.34 9.28 5.08
C LYS A 56 -9.34 8.77 6.53
N GLY A 57 -8.24 8.18 6.99
CA GLY A 57 -8.10 7.60 8.32
C GLY A 57 -6.97 8.28 9.09
N SER A 58 -7.17 8.44 10.40
CA SER A 58 -6.17 8.96 11.34
C SER A 58 -5.13 7.92 11.76
N ILE A 59 -5.42 6.63 11.55
CA ILE A 59 -4.44 5.56 11.76
C ILE A 59 -3.43 5.66 10.61
N PRO A 60 -2.13 5.84 10.90
CA PRO A 60 -1.12 5.74 9.87
C PRO A 60 -1.32 4.40 9.15
N SER A 61 -1.26 4.39 7.83
CA SER A 61 -1.11 3.11 7.13
C SER A 61 0.35 2.73 7.23
N TYR A 62 0.60 1.42 7.33
CA TYR A 62 1.91 0.81 7.25
C TYR A 62 2.83 1.57 6.28
N VAL A 63 3.84 2.24 6.85
CA VAL A 63 4.93 2.86 6.11
C VAL A 63 6.06 1.84 6.01
N ILE A 64 6.66 1.75 4.83
CA ILE A 64 7.79 0.88 4.60
C ILE A 64 9.06 1.59 5.10
N ILE A 65 9.71 1.00 6.09
CA ILE A 65 11.05 1.36 6.53
C ILE A 65 12.02 0.43 5.80
N ASP A 66 12.74 0.99 4.83
CA ASP A 66 13.82 0.31 4.13
C ASP A 66 15.20 0.68 4.72
N THR A 67 16.25 0.10 4.16
CA THR A 67 17.63 0.33 4.66
C THR A 67 18.10 1.77 4.43
N LYS A 68 17.55 2.48 3.44
CA LYS A 68 17.87 3.90 3.24
C LYS A 68 17.29 4.74 4.35
N ILE A 69 16.03 4.48 4.72
CA ILE A 69 15.38 5.17 5.83
C ILE A 69 16.13 4.88 7.13
N VAL A 70 16.49 3.61 7.38
CA VAL A 70 17.33 3.25 8.53
C VAL A 70 18.64 4.06 8.52
N ASN A 71 19.40 4.02 7.44
CA ASN A 71 20.72 4.68 7.37
C ASN A 71 20.63 6.21 7.55
N PHE A 72 19.78 6.88 6.75
CA PHE A 72 19.80 8.34 6.66
C PHE A 72 18.87 9.03 7.67
N HIS A 73 17.76 8.39 8.07
CA HIS A 73 16.76 9.04 8.92
C HIS A 73 16.78 8.51 10.36
N ILE A 74 17.05 7.22 10.58
CA ILE A 74 17.11 6.63 11.92
C ILE A 74 18.52 6.78 12.50
N LEU A 75 19.53 6.24 11.81
CA LEU A 75 20.93 6.30 12.23
C LEU A 75 21.61 7.63 11.91
N LYS A 76 21.01 8.44 11.02
CA LYS A 76 21.51 9.77 10.60
C LYS A 76 22.92 9.75 10.01
N ASN A 77 23.31 8.64 9.39
CA ASN A 77 24.58 8.53 8.67
C ASN A 77 24.56 9.39 7.40
N LYS A 78 25.70 9.99 7.05
CA LYS A 78 25.83 10.80 5.82
C LYS A 78 26.00 9.96 4.56
N SER A 79 26.45 8.73 4.70
CA SER A 79 26.68 7.75 3.62
C SER A 79 26.43 6.34 4.13
N PHE A 80 26.50 5.33 3.25
CA PHE A 80 26.46 3.93 3.67
C PHE A 80 27.85 3.54 4.21
N THR A 81 27.91 3.14 5.47
CA THR A 81 29.16 2.80 6.19
C THR A 81 29.38 1.29 6.33
N SER A 82 28.32 0.49 6.27
CA SER A 82 28.35 -0.95 6.52
C SER A 82 27.35 -1.70 5.63
N SER A 83 27.33 -3.03 5.75
CA SER A 83 26.40 -3.83 4.96
C SER A 83 24.95 -3.56 5.40
N LYS A 84 24.00 -3.89 4.52
CA LYS A 84 22.58 -3.69 4.78
C LYS A 84 22.12 -4.31 6.10
N LEU A 85 22.54 -5.54 6.42
CA LEU A 85 22.12 -6.19 7.66
C LEU A 85 22.84 -5.62 8.88
N ASP A 86 24.06 -5.11 8.74
CA ASP A 86 24.76 -4.46 9.85
C ASP A 86 24.05 -3.17 10.24
N LEU A 87 23.68 -2.33 9.27
CA LEU A 87 22.87 -1.13 9.50
C LEU A 87 21.52 -1.46 10.17
N TRP A 88 20.90 -2.58 9.80
CA TRP A 88 19.69 -3.03 10.48
C TRP A 88 19.96 -3.55 11.89
N GLY A 89 21.12 -4.18 12.12
CA GLY A 89 21.56 -4.63 13.44
C GLY A 89 21.82 -3.48 14.42
N GLU A 90 22.19 -2.30 13.90
CA GLU A 90 22.31 -1.08 14.71
C GLU A 90 20.94 -0.52 15.12
N ALA A 91 19.91 -0.67 14.28
CA ALA A 91 18.57 -0.13 14.54
C ALA A 91 17.63 -1.12 15.24
N VAL A 92 17.82 -2.42 15.04
CA VAL A 92 16.92 -3.49 15.51
C VAL A 92 17.74 -4.71 15.92
N ASP A 93 17.39 -5.32 17.05
CA ASP A 93 18.00 -6.59 17.50
C ASP A 93 17.63 -7.75 16.55
N LEU A 94 18.53 -8.05 15.61
CA LEU A 94 18.38 -9.13 14.64
C LEU A 94 18.43 -10.53 15.26
N ASN A 95 18.76 -10.67 16.54
CA ASN A 95 18.77 -11.99 17.21
C ASN A 95 17.40 -12.37 17.78
N ARG A 96 16.39 -11.48 17.73
CA ARG A 96 15.02 -11.76 18.15
C ARG A 96 14.30 -12.68 17.16
N LYS A 97 13.39 -13.51 17.68
CA LYS A 97 12.65 -14.57 16.93
C LYS A 97 12.14 -14.12 15.55
N VAL A 98 11.69 -12.87 15.44
CA VAL A 98 11.12 -12.32 14.21
C VAL A 98 12.21 -12.08 13.15
N PRO A 99 13.20 -11.19 13.30
CA PRO A 99 14.23 -10.98 12.27
C PRO A 99 15.35 -12.05 12.23
N LYS A 100 15.44 -12.93 13.23
CA LYS A 100 16.54 -13.91 13.36
C LYS A 100 16.76 -14.73 12.10
N ASN A 101 18.02 -14.74 11.67
CA ASN A 101 18.49 -15.61 10.60
C ASN A 101 18.35 -17.08 11.05
N GLN A 102 17.65 -17.87 10.23
CA GLN A 102 17.31 -19.26 10.56
C GLN A 102 18.35 -20.28 10.06
N GLY A 103 19.49 -19.81 9.53
CA GLY A 103 20.62 -20.64 9.12
C GLY A 103 20.63 -21.01 7.63
N ALA A 104 21.73 -21.64 7.21
CA ALA A 104 21.92 -22.13 5.86
C ALA A 104 20.94 -23.27 5.57
N GLY A 105 20.04 -23.08 4.60
CA GLY A 105 19.00 -24.05 4.22
C GLY A 105 17.57 -23.51 4.27
N LYS A 106 17.33 -22.38 4.94
CA LYS A 106 16.05 -21.66 4.86
C LYS A 106 16.15 -20.55 3.80
N THR A 107 15.34 -20.68 2.75
CA THR A 107 15.32 -19.74 1.61
C THR A 107 14.74 -18.38 2.02
N ILE A 108 13.82 -18.33 2.97
CA ILE A 108 13.11 -17.12 3.40
C ILE A 108 13.80 -16.48 4.61
N GLN A 109 14.32 -15.26 4.44
CA GLN A 109 15.07 -14.53 5.46
C GLN A 109 14.66 -13.07 5.54
N PHE A 110 14.94 -12.40 6.66
CA PHE A 110 14.79 -10.95 6.73
C PHE A 110 15.80 -10.30 5.77
N LYS A 111 15.29 -9.48 4.84
CA LYS A 111 16.11 -8.76 3.85
C LYS A 111 15.97 -7.25 4.02
N GLY A 112 15.85 -6.76 5.26
CA GLY A 112 15.97 -5.34 5.58
C GLY A 112 14.78 -4.47 5.14
N THR A 113 13.56 -4.93 5.43
CA THR A 113 12.31 -4.19 5.21
C THR A 113 11.33 -4.49 6.34
N ILE A 114 10.91 -3.44 7.04
CA ILE A 114 9.87 -3.49 8.07
C ILE A 114 8.78 -2.53 7.65
N GLU A 115 7.52 -2.91 7.86
CA GLU A 115 6.39 -2.01 7.69
C GLU A 115 5.80 -1.71 9.06
N THR A 116 5.43 -0.45 9.32
CA THR A 116 4.81 -0.08 10.59
C THR A 116 3.86 1.10 10.43
N ASP A 117 2.80 1.15 11.20
CA ASP A 117 1.93 2.33 11.35
C ASP A 117 2.17 3.09 12.67
N GLY A 118 3.24 2.76 13.40
CA GLY A 118 3.54 3.30 14.71
C GLY A 118 2.82 2.59 15.86
N VAL A 119 1.90 1.66 15.58
CA VAL A 119 1.23 0.81 16.58
C VAL A 119 1.59 -0.65 16.36
N GLU A 120 1.51 -1.11 15.11
CA GLU A 120 1.81 -2.46 14.67
C GLU A 120 3.09 -2.48 13.82
N VAL A 121 3.73 -3.65 13.77
CA VAL A 121 4.94 -3.89 13.00
C VAL A 121 4.79 -5.19 12.21
N SER A 122 4.98 -5.10 10.90
CA SER A 122 5.05 -6.25 9.99
C SER A 122 6.48 -6.40 9.50
N VAL A 123 7.04 -7.60 9.64
CA VAL A 123 8.41 -7.92 9.20
C VAL A 123 8.35 -8.85 8.01
N VAL A 124 8.87 -8.38 6.87
CA VAL A 124 8.86 -9.15 5.63
C VAL A 124 10.10 -10.03 5.56
N LYS A 125 9.88 -11.36 5.51
CA LYS A 125 10.91 -12.33 5.13
C LYS A 125 10.70 -12.78 3.70
N GLN A 126 11.78 -12.85 2.94
CA GLN A 126 11.76 -13.16 1.52
C GLN A 126 13.02 -13.90 1.10
N ASN A 127 12.93 -14.59 -0.04
CA ASN A 127 14.01 -15.39 -0.63
C ASN A 127 14.73 -14.67 -1.78
N PHE A 128 14.37 -13.42 -2.08
CA PHE A 128 15.03 -12.56 -3.06
C PHE A 128 15.51 -11.25 -2.42
N VAL A 129 16.49 -10.60 -3.05
CA VAL A 129 17.04 -9.34 -2.57
C VAL A 129 16.12 -8.18 -2.99
N THR A 130 15.80 -7.30 -2.05
CA THR A 130 15.10 -6.03 -2.34
C THR A 130 16.05 -5.08 -3.06
N SER A 131 15.92 -4.97 -4.39
CA SER A 131 16.65 -3.99 -5.22
C SER A 131 15.78 -2.78 -5.57
N LYS A 132 16.38 -1.59 -5.54
CA LYS A 132 15.72 -0.33 -5.92
C LYS A 132 15.62 -0.28 -7.44
N GLY A 133 14.54 -0.80 -8.01
CA GLY A 133 14.38 -0.81 -9.47
C GLY A 133 13.47 -1.87 -10.08
N SER A 134 12.81 -2.73 -9.32
CA SER A 134 11.78 -3.61 -9.90
C SER A 134 10.46 -2.87 -10.21
N ALA A 135 10.54 -1.65 -10.73
CA ALA A 135 9.62 -1.26 -11.78
C ALA A 135 10.07 -2.03 -13.03
N SER A 136 9.47 -3.21 -13.25
CA SER A 136 9.63 -3.98 -14.49
C SER A 136 11.05 -4.48 -14.78
N ASN A 137 11.35 -5.73 -14.40
CA ASN A 137 12.15 -6.57 -15.30
C ASN A 137 11.35 -6.70 -16.61
N ARG A 138 11.57 -5.75 -17.51
CA ARG A 138 11.04 -5.70 -18.88
C ARG A 138 11.75 -6.71 -19.81
N ASN A 139 12.66 -7.50 -19.25
CA ASN A 139 13.25 -8.69 -19.85
C ASN A 139 12.61 -9.98 -19.27
N LYS A 140 11.27 -10.00 -19.14
CA LYS A 140 10.58 -11.30 -19.23
C LYS A 140 10.71 -11.73 -20.69
N PRO A 141 11.18 -12.94 -21.02
CA PRO A 141 10.98 -13.46 -22.36
C PRO A 141 9.49 -13.33 -22.69
N ASN A 142 9.19 -12.82 -23.88
CA ASN A 142 7.86 -12.42 -24.37
C ASN A 142 6.75 -13.50 -24.28
N ASN A 143 7.02 -14.66 -23.67
CA ASN A 143 6.11 -15.79 -23.52
C ASN A 143 5.67 -16.11 -22.08
N SER A 144 6.01 -15.32 -21.06
CA SER A 144 5.41 -15.51 -19.74
C SER A 144 4.32 -14.46 -19.46
N ILE A 145 3.12 -14.76 -19.97
CA ILE A 145 1.88 -14.28 -19.38
C ILE A 145 1.89 -14.79 -17.94
N ASP A 146 2.43 -13.99 -17.03
CA ASP A 146 2.26 -14.18 -15.60
C ASP A 146 0.89 -13.62 -15.25
N LYS A 147 -0.13 -14.27 -15.82
CA LYS A 147 -1.44 -14.35 -15.17
C LYS A 147 -1.11 -14.91 -13.80
N PHE A 148 -1.52 -14.22 -12.73
CA PHE A 148 -1.66 -14.84 -11.42
C PHE A 148 -2.22 -16.24 -11.66
N ARG A 149 -1.39 -17.28 -11.45
CA ARG A 149 -1.83 -18.65 -11.66
C ARG A 149 -2.76 -18.95 -10.52
N HIS A 150 -4.04 -18.66 -10.72
CA HIS A 150 -5.07 -19.16 -9.84
C HIS A 150 -4.90 -20.68 -9.80
N ILE A 151 -4.99 -21.26 -8.60
CA ILE A 151 -4.83 -22.71 -8.41
C ILE A 151 -5.84 -23.49 -9.26
N GLU A 152 -7.01 -22.90 -9.54
CA GLU A 152 -8.01 -23.41 -10.49
C GLU A 152 -7.47 -23.64 -11.92
N ASN A 153 -6.37 -22.98 -12.29
CA ASN A 153 -5.75 -23.04 -13.61
C ASN A 153 -4.43 -23.86 -13.61
N MET A 154 -4.10 -24.56 -12.53
CA MET A 154 -2.89 -25.39 -12.45
C MET A 154 -3.15 -26.83 -12.92
N ALA A 155 -2.14 -27.44 -13.55
CA ALA A 155 -2.18 -28.85 -13.92
C ALA A 155 -2.13 -29.78 -12.69
N GLN A 156 -2.81 -30.92 -12.78
CA GLN A 156 -3.01 -31.91 -11.71
C GLN A 156 -1.71 -32.29 -10.98
N ASP A 157 -0.62 -32.51 -11.72
CA ASP A 157 0.67 -32.95 -11.14
C ASP A 157 1.31 -31.90 -10.23
N ASN A 158 1.06 -30.62 -10.49
CA ASN A 158 1.56 -29.53 -9.65
C ASN A 158 0.66 -29.35 -8.41
N LEU A 159 -0.65 -29.62 -8.54
CA LEU A 159 -1.58 -29.61 -7.42
C LEU A 159 -1.21 -30.70 -6.40
N ILE A 160 -0.90 -31.91 -6.86
CA ILE A 160 -0.51 -33.05 -6.03
C ILE A 160 0.76 -32.74 -5.21
N LYS A 161 1.74 -32.04 -5.80
CA LYS A 161 2.97 -31.60 -5.09
C LYS A 161 2.71 -30.58 -3.98
N THR A 162 1.53 -29.96 -3.98
CA THR A 162 1.15 -28.91 -3.01
C THR A 162 0.19 -29.45 -1.92
N SER A 163 -0.15 -30.74 -1.97
CA SER A 163 -1.25 -31.36 -1.20
C SER A 163 -1.10 -31.28 0.33
N SER A 164 0.11 -31.08 0.86
CA SER A 164 0.38 -30.96 2.29
C SER A 164 0.60 -29.52 2.80
N ASN A 165 0.53 -28.52 1.91
CA ASN A 165 0.99 -27.15 2.23
C ASN A 165 -0.01 -26.04 1.82
N CYS A 166 -1.18 -26.36 1.28
CA CYS A 166 -2.02 -25.37 0.63
C CYS A 166 -3.30 -25.04 1.41
N ILE A 167 -3.32 -23.90 2.11
CA ILE A 167 -4.57 -23.23 2.46
C ILE A 167 -4.91 -22.31 1.29
N LEU A 168 -5.96 -22.65 0.55
CA LEU A 168 -6.47 -21.86 -0.56
C LEU A 168 -7.14 -20.60 -0.05
N ILE A 169 -6.42 -19.47 0.01
CA ILE A 169 -6.99 -18.18 0.42
C ILE A 169 -7.27 -17.35 -0.82
N ASP A 170 -8.53 -17.27 -1.25
CA ASP A 170 -8.95 -16.31 -2.27
C ASP A 170 -9.70 -15.13 -1.65
N HIS A 171 -9.29 -13.92 -2.01
CA HIS A 171 -10.05 -12.71 -1.71
C HIS A 171 -11.18 -12.58 -2.73
N GLY A 172 -12.25 -13.35 -2.54
CA GLY A 172 -13.45 -13.22 -3.36
C GLY A 172 -14.03 -11.80 -3.26
N ARG A 173 -14.64 -11.28 -4.33
CA ARG A 173 -15.23 -9.93 -4.38
C ARG A 173 -16.21 -9.60 -3.23
N ARG A 174 -16.76 -10.61 -2.56
CA ARG A 174 -17.72 -10.49 -1.45
C ARG A 174 -17.15 -10.88 -0.08
N TYR A 175 -16.07 -11.65 -0.03
CA TYR A 175 -15.55 -12.28 1.20
C TYR A 175 -14.16 -11.74 1.52
N LEU A 176 -13.88 -11.53 2.81
CA LEU A 176 -12.55 -11.08 3.24
C LEU A 176 -11.54 -12.22 3.18
N LEU A 177 -11.97 -13.45 3.46
CA LEU A 177 -11.18 -14.67 3.35
C LEU A 177 -12.11 -15.77 2.83
N CYS A 178 -11.68 -16.54 1.86
CA CYS A 178 -12.34 -17.78 1.49
C CYS A 178 -11.27 -18.86 1.53
N CYS A 179 -11.39 -19.80 2.48
CA CYS A 179 -10.51 -20.95 2.61
C CYS A 179 -11.23 -22.21 2.15
N MET A 180 -10.54 -23.07 1.39
CA MET A 180 -11.01 -24.43 1.11
C MET A 180 -10.17 -25.40 1.94
N HIS A 181 -10.84 -26.31 2.65
CA HIS A 181 -10.16 -27.35 3.42
C HIS A 181 -9.43 -28.31 2.49
N GLU A 182 -8.28 -28.83 2.89
CA GLU A 182 -7.45 -29.75 2.07
C GLU A 182 -8.22 -31.00 1.61
N ASN A 183 -9.12 -31.52 2.46
CA ASN A 183 -9.99 -32.66 2.15
C ASN A 183 -11.19 -32.32 1.24
N SER A 184 -11.23 -31.16 0.59
CA SER A 184 -12.34 -30.78 -0.29
C SER A 184 -12.25 -31.50 -1.64
N ALA A 185 -13.37 -32.04 -2.11
CA ALA A 185 -13.49 -32.62 -3.45
C ALA A 185 -14.21 -31.65 -4.41
N PRO A 186 -14.03 -31.77 -5.75
CA PRO A 186 -14.76 -30.96 -6.73
C PRO A 186 -16.28 -31.00 -6.54
N GLU A 187 -16.80 -32.16 -6.14
CA GLU A 187 -18.23 -32.43 -5.91
C GLU A 187 -18.68 -31.95 -4.52
N ASN A 188 -17.81 -32.06 -3.51
CA ASN A 188 -18.07 -31.71 -2.12
C ASN A 188 -17.00 -30.77 -1.56
N LYS A 189 -17.24 -29.46 -1.70
CA LYS A 189 -16.30 -28.41 -1.27
C LYS A 189 -16.54 -28.02 0.19
N SER A 190 -15.56 -28.26 1.05
CA SER A 190 -15.57 -27.77 2.44
C SER A 190 -14.92 -26.38 2.49
N ILE A 191 -15.76 -25.35 2.61
CA ILE A 191 -15.33 -23.95 2.46
C ILE A 191 -15.56 -23.19 3.77
N PHE A 192 -14.50 -22.62 4.32
CA PHE A 192 -14.56 -21.59 5.35
C PHE A 192 -14.63 -20.20 4.71
N ARG A 193 -15.59 -19.38 5.14
CA ARG A 193 -15.78 -18.02 4.61
C ARG A 193 -15.72 -17.01 5.74
N TYR A 194 -14.77 -16.09 5.67
CA TYR A 194 -14.70 -14.95 6.56
C TYR A 194 -15.31 -13.72 5.89
N THR A 195 -16.39 -13.20 6.47
CA THR A 195 -17.12 -12.07 5.90
C THR A 195 -16.79 -10.76 6.61
N ARG A 196 -17.02 -9.63 5.93
CA ARG A 196 -16.92 -8.30 6.55
C ARG A 196 -17.86 -8.15 7.76
N ASN A 197 -19.04 -8.75 7.70
CA ASN A 197 -20.01 -8.71 8.81
C ASN A 197 -19.53 -9.52 10.01
N GLN A 198 -18.93 -10.69 9.77
CA GLN A 198 -18.35 -11.52 10.82
C GLN A 198 -17.19 -10.79 11.50
N ARG A 199 -16.24 -10.25 10.73
CA ARG A 199 -15.19 -9.36 11.26
C ARG A 199 -15.76 -8.22 12.07
N ALA A 200 -16.81 -7.56 11.58
CA ALA A 200 -17.42 -6.44 12.27
C ALA A 200 -18.04 -6.82 13.63
N LYS A 201 -18.61 -8.02 13.76
CA LYS A 201 -19.14 -8.57 15.01
C LYS A 201 -18.01 -8.94 15.98
N GLU A 202 -17.05 -9.73 15.52
CA GLU A 202 -15.91 -10.21 16.33
C GLU A 202 -15.07 -9.04 16.86
N THR A 203 -14.72 -8.10 16.00
CA THR A 203 -13.98 -6.88 16.39
C THR A 203 -14.84 -5.85 17.11
N LYS A 204 -16.16 -6.09 17.24
CA LYS A 204 -17.15 -5.13 17.75
C LYS A 204 -17.01 -3.74 17.13
N SER A 205 -16.59 -3.67 15.86
CA SER A 205 -16.16 -2.42 15.19
C SER A 205 -17.22 -1.32 15.25
N THR A 206 -18.50 -1.66 15.08
CA THR A 206 -19.62 -0.71 15.18
C THR A 206 -19.79 -0.19 16.60
N HIS A 207 -19.66 -1.05 17.61
CA HIS A 207 -19.75 -0.65 19.02
C HIS A 207 -18.63 0.33 19.38
N PHE A 208 -17.37 -0.02 19.08
CA PHE A 208 -16.25 0.87 19.35
C PHE A 208 -16.29 2.16 18.53
N ARG A 209 -16.80 2.13 17.29
CA ARG A 209 -17.03 3.35 16.50
C ARG A 209 -18.05 4.26 17.18
N LYS A 210 -19.19 3.71 17.66
CA LYS A 210 -20.20 4.48 18.40
C LYS A 210 -19.63 5.03 19.71
N LEU A 211 -18.84 4.23 20.43
CA LEU A 211 -18.20 4.65 21.67
C LEU A 211 -17.22 5.80 21.43
N ARG A 212 -16.35 5.71 20.42
CA ARG A 212 -15.44 6.79 20.03
C ARG A 212 -16.18 8.08 19.66
N GLN A 213 -17.33 7.98 18.99
CA GLN A 213 -18.15 9.16 18.69
C GLN A 213 -18.77 9.76 19.96
N LYS A 214 -19.28 8.93 20.87
CA LYS A 214 -19.83 9.41 22.16
C LYS A 214 -18.78 10.05 23.05
N LEU A 215 -17.57 9.50 23.09
CA LEU A 215 -16.45 9.99 23.89
C LEU A 215 -15.66 11.11 23.18
N LYS A 216 -16.06 11.52 21.97
CA LYS A 216 -15.33 12.52 21.21
C LYS A 216 -15.42 13.87 21.92
N PRO A 217 -14.28 14.53 22.25
CA PRO A 217 -14.31 15.84 22.88
C PRO A 217 -15.05 16.87 22.04
N PHE A 218 -15.78 17.80 22.67
CA PHE A 218 -16.54 18.85 22.00
C PHE A 218 -15.67 19.66 21.02
N THR A 219 -14.45 20.01 21.43
CA THR A 219 -13.49 20.74 20.57
C THR A 219 -13.23 20.02 19.24
N ILE A 220 -13.12 18.68 19.26
CA ILE A 220 -12.89 17.89 18.05
C ILE A 220 -14.14 17.85 17.17
N GLN A 221 -15.34 17.81 17.77
CA GLN A 221 -16.60 17.87 17.02
C GLN A 221 -16.73 19.19 16.26
N VAL A 222 -16.47 20.32 16.92
CA VAL A 222 -16.50 21.66 16.30
C VAL A 222 -15.51 21.74 15.12
N ILE A 223 -14.29 21.22 15.30
CA ILE A 223 -13.28 21.18 14.24
C ILE A 223 -13.77 20.33 13.04
N GLU A 224 -14.31 19.13 13.30
CA GLU A 224 -14.84 18.26 12.24
C GLU A 224 -16.01 18.91 11.49
N ASP A 225 -16.91 19.63 12.18
CA ASP A 225 -18.04 20.31 11.56
C ASP A 225 -17.57 21.43 10.62
N ILE A 226 -16.56 22.20 11.01
CA ILE A 226 -15.97 23.23 10.13
C ILE A 226 -15.29 22.58 8.94
N LEU A 227 -14.48 21.54 9.16
CA LEU A 227 -13.80 20.80 8.09
C LEU A 227 -14.77 20.12 7.12
N CYS A 228 -15.94 19.68 7.58
CA CYS A 228 -16.94 19.06 6.72
C CYS A 228 -17.52 20.02 5.68
N GLN A 229 -17.50 21.34 5.94
CA GLN A 229 -17.90 22.36 4.98
C GLN A 229 -16.85 22.59 3.89
N ILE A 230 -15.62 22.15 4.12
CA ILE A 230 -14.50 22.33 3.19
C ILE A 230 -14.42 21.10 2.28
N PRO A 231 -14.54 21.26 0.96
CA PRO A 231 -14.38 20.13 0.05
C PRO A 231 -13.00 19.48 0.24
N SER A 232 -12.94 18.17 0.35
CA SER A 232 -11.67 17.43 0.44
C SER A 232 -10.78 17.58 -0.80
N SER A 233 -11.33 18.12 -1.88
CA SER A 233 -10.62 18.46 -3.12
C SER A 233 -10.08 19.90 -3.15
N SER A 234 -10.30 20.70 -2.10
CA SER A 234 -9.79 22.07 -2.05
C SER A 234 -8.26 22.06 -2.03
N VAL A 235 -7.66 22.95 -2.80
CA VAL A 235 -6.20 23.13 -2.88
C VAL A 235 -5.72 24.33 -2.06
N LYS A 236 -6.63 25.05 -1.39
CA LYS A 236 -6.30 26.19 -0.53
C LYS A 236 -5.69 25.71 0.78
N PHE A 237 -4.36 25.77 0.85
CA PHE A 237 -3.60 25.32 2.03
C PHE A 237 -4.09 25.94 3.35
N SER A 238 -4.45 27.23 3.35
CA SER A 238 -4.98 27.96 4.51
C SER A 238 -6.18 27.28 5.18
N ASN A 239 -6.96 26.50 4.43
CA ASN A 239 -8.10 25.75 4.94
C ASN A 239 -7.70 24.59 5.87
N TYR A 240 -6.41 24.22 5.89
CA TYR A 240 -5.90 23.03 6.58
C TYR A 240 -4.83 23.34 7.65
N VAL A 241 -4.32 24.57 7.74
CA VAL A 241 -3.18 24.93 8.64
C VAL A 241 -3.58 25.03 10.12
N ASN A 242 -4.87 25.28 10.40
CA ASN A 242 -5.33 25.64 11.74
C ASN A 242 -5.93 24.46 12.53
N TYR A 243 -5.72 23.22 12.09
CA TYR A 243 -6.29 22.00 12.69
C TYR A 243 -5.22 20.95 12.94
#